data_AF-A0A4P6URQ9-F1
#
_entry.id   AF-A0A4P6URQ9-F1
#
_cell.length_a   1.000
_cell.length_b   1.000
_cell.length_c   1.000
_cell.angle_alpha   90.00
_cell.angle_beta   90.00
_cell.angle_gamma   90.00
#
_symmetry.space_group_name_H-M   'P 1'
#
loop_
_entity.id
_entity.type
_entity.pdbx_description
1 polymer ?
#
loop_
_entity_poly.entity_id
_entity_poly.type
_entity_poly.pdbx_seq_one_letter_code
_entity_poly.pdbx_strand_id
1 'polypeptide(L)'
;MRKGIDGLATLIQDSFELDPYSDAIFLFCGRKKDRYKCLYFDGDGFAMLYKRIDNGKLQWPRNEDEVRNLTQQELRWLLEGLSIQQPKAIQKSKKGISGKTHLATGLGRKACELGYEVRFYRVAHLVEELEQALRNNRLSAFRKRMEKVDLVILDEMGYLPFSKEGAELLFQIISEFYEQKSVIITSNLEFSQWNRIFTDSRLTAALVDRLIHHAHIISFHGESYRLSHALSKRNEMGGKPLHF
;
A
#
# COMPACT_ATOMS: atom_id res chain seq x y z
N MET A 1 -18.47 29.93 13.22
CA MET A 1 -17.47 29.45 14.19
C MET A 1 -16.57 30.65 14.48
N ARG A 2 -16.80 31.33 15.62
CA ARG A 2 -16.19 32.66 15.92
C ARG A 2 -14.87 32.57 16.70
N LYS A 3 -14.59 31.43 17.34
CA LYS A 3 -13.41 31.22 18.18
C LYS A 3 -12.12 31.15 17.34
N GLY A 4 -11.08 31.87 17.75
CA GLY A 4 -9.70 31.79 17.22
C GLY A 4 -8.89 30.68 17.91
N ILE A 5 -7.55 30.74 17.84
CA ILE A 5 -6.64 29.75 18.45
C ILE A 5 -6.94 29.59 19.94
N ASP A 6 -6.81 30.65 20.73
CA ASP A 6 -6.96 30.58 22.19
C ASP A 6 -8.34 30.06 22.59
N GLY A 7 -9.38 30.57 21.95
CA GLY A 7 -10.75 30.13 22.25
C GLY A 7 -11.01 28.66 21.92
N LEU A 8 -10.31 28.10 20.92
CA LEU A 8 -10.36 26.67 20.60
C LEU A 8 -9.50 25.85 21.57
N ALA A 9 -8.31 26.30 21.94
CA ALA A 9 -7.47 25.66 22.95
C ALA A 9 -8.20 25.55 24.30
N THR A 10 -8.81 26.65 24.76
CA THR A 10 -9.68 26.67 25.95
C THR A 10 -10.85 25.70 25.81
N LEU A 11 -11.44 25.57 24.62
CA LEU A 11 -12.53 24.61 24.40
C LEU A 11 -12.06 23.16 24.54
N ILE A 12 -10.86 22.84 24.05
CA ILE A 12 -10.26 21.50 24.17
C ILE A 12 -10.04 21.16 25.64
N GLN A 13 -9.48 22.10 26.41
CA GLN A 13 -9.19 21.91 27.82
C GLN A 13 -10.46 21.85 28.67
N ASP A 14 -11.35 22.84 28.55
CA ASP A 14 -12.47 23.01 29.48
C ASP A 14 -13.68 22.13 29.17
N SER A 15 -13.92 21.83 27.89
CA SER A 15 -15.13 21.09 27.48
C SER A 15 -14.86 19.62 27.16
N PHE A 16 -13.61 19.26 26.84
CA PHE A 16 -13.25 17.89 26.48
C PHE A 16 -12.20 17.28 27.41
N GLU A 17 -11.66 18.04 28.38
CA GLU A 17 -10.62 17.59 29.31
C GLU A 17 -9.38 17.01 28.59
N LEU A 18 -9.08 17.52 27.39
CA LEU A 18 -7.93 17.12 26.59
C LEU A 18 -6.81 18.16 26.67
N ASP A 19 -5.57 17.71 26.47
CA ASP A 19 -4.41 18.59 26.40
C ASP A 19 -4.24 19.17 24.99
N PRO A 20 -4.46 20.49 24.77
CA PRO A 20 -4.27 21.11 23.46
C PRO A 20 -2.79 21.14 23.01
N TYR A 21 -1.83 20.89 23.91
CA TYR A 21 -0.40 20.82 23.60
C TYR A 21 0.09 19.41 23.24
N SER A 22 -0.81 18.42 23.29
CA SER A 22 -0.49 17.05 22.88
C SER A 22 -0.15 16.97 21.39
N ASP A 23 0.57 15.92 20.99
CA ASP A 23 0.87 15.63 19.57
C ASP A 23 -0.38 15.09 18.84
N ALA A 24 -1.41 15.95 18.76
CA ALA A 24 -2.71 15.63 18.21
C ALA A 24 -3.29 16.82 17.43
N ILE A 25 -4.01 16.50 16.35
CA ILE A 25 -4.74 17.50 15.56
C ILE A 25 -6.20 17.51 16.01
N PHE A 26 -6.66 18.65 16.52
CA PHE A 26 -8.04 18.85 16.94
C PHE A 26 -8.85 19.48 15.82
N LEU A 27 -9.92 18.81 15.40
CA LEU A 27 -10.77 19.27 14.31
C LEU A 27 -12.11 19.79 14.82
N PHE A 28 -12.52 20.94 14.31
CA PHE A 28 -13.79 21.60 14.66
C PHE A 28 -14.59 21.84 13.40
N CYS A 29 -15.89 21.52 13.43
CA CYS A 29 -16.78 21.74 12.29
C CYS A 29 -17.80 22.84 12.55
N GLY A 30 -18.04 23.67 11.54
CA GLY A 30 -19.05 24.72 11.64
C GLY A 30 -20.45 24.13 11.71
N ARG A 31 -21.38 24.81 12.38
CA ARG A 31 -22.80 24.38 12.47
C ARG A 31 -23.43 24.07 11.11
N LYS A 32 -23.07 24.82 10.06
CA LYS A 32 -23.56 24.62 8.68
C LYS A 32 -22.88 23.44 7.95
N LYS A 33 -21.87 22.81 8.57
CA LYS A 33 -21.03 21.73 8.02
C LYS A 33 -20.34 22.08 6.69
N ASP A 34 -20.17 23.37 6.42
CA ASP A 34 -19.58 23.95 5.21
C ASP A 34 -18.14 24.43 5.43
N ARG A 35 -17.57 24.18 6.61
CA ARG A 35 -16.24 24.62 7.00
C ARG A 35 -15.72 23.85 8.20
N TYR A 36 -14.41 23.76 8.31
CA TYR A 36 -13.75 23.23 9.49
C TYR A 36 -12.51 24.05 9.86
N LYS A 37 -12.08 23.89 11.11
CA LYS A 37 -10.80 24.35 11.62
C LYS A 37 -10.00 23.18 12.14
N CYS A 38 -8.70 23.16 11.89
CA CYS A 38 -7.75 22.28 12.56
C CYS A 38 -6.91 23.13 13.50
N LEU A 39 -6.71 22.67 14.73
CA LEU A 39 -5.74 23.23 15.66
C LEU A 39 -4.69 22.17 15.95
N TYR A 40 -3.42 22.55 15.89
CA TYR A 40 -2.27 21.68 16.17
C TYR A 40 -1.21 22.49 16.91
N PHE A 41 -0.55 21.88 17.89
CA PHE A 41 0.64 22.44 18.54
C PHE A 41 1.87 21.69 18.03
N ASP A 42 2.82 22.39 17.44
CA ASP A 42 4.02 21.80 16.80
C ASP A 42 5.26 21.79 17.72
N GLY A 43 5.09 22.19 18.99
CA GLY A 43 6.14 22.21 20.00
C GLY A 43 6.58 23.62 20.38
N ASP A 44 6.46 24.60 19.49
CA ASP A 44 6.80 26.00 19.74
C ASP A 44 5.62 26.98 19.51
N GLY A 45 4.55 26.54 18.85
CA GLY A 45 3.35 27.36 18.70
C GLY A 45 2.09 26.61 18.28
N PHE A 46 0.98 27.34 18.23
CA PHE A 46 -0.27 26.82 17.68
C PHE A 46 -0.39 27.18 16.21
N ALA A 47 -0.54 26.15 15.37
CA ALA A 47 -0.95 26.28 13.98
C ALA A 47 -2.47 26.06 13.85
N MET A 48 -3.14 26.93 13.11
CA MET A 48 -4.55 26.78 12.80
C MET A 48 -4.82 26.81 11.30
N LEU A 49 -5.35 25.70 10.78
CA LEU A 49 -5.87 25.64 9.41
C LEU A 49 -7.36 25.95 9.40
N TYR A 50 -7.80 26.84 8.51
CA TYR A 50 -9.21 27.10 8.26
C TYR A 50 -9.54 26.80 6.79
N LYS A 51 -10.55 25.97 6.57
CA LYS A 51 -11.04 25.66 5.22
C LYS A 51 -12.55 25.76 5.16
N ARG A 52 -13.04 26.46 4.12
CA ARG A 52 -14.45 26.53 3.74
C ARG A 52 -14.66 25.70 2.46
N ILE A 53 -15.79 25.03 2.39
CA ILE A 53 -16.21 24.19 1.27
C ILE A 53 -17.35 24.92 0.57
N ASP A 54 -17.18 25.20 -0.71
CA ASP A 54 -18.19 25.96 -1.48
C ASP A 54 -19.26 25.05 -2.10
N ASN A 55 -18.96 23.77 -2.33
CA ASN A 55 -19.92 22.79 -2.84
C ASN A 55 -19.88 21.51 -2.01
N GLY A 56 -20.99 21.20 -1.34
CA GLY A 56 -21.13 20.03 -0.46
C GLY A 56 -21.12 20.35 1.03
N LYS A 57 -21.20 19.30 1.86
CA LYS A 57 -21.19 19.40 3.34
C LYS A 57 -20.37 18.27 3.93
N LEU A 58 -19.72 18.53 5.04
CA LEU A 58 -19.01 17.53 5.83
C LEU A 58 -20.01 16.57 6.50
N GLN A 59 -19.73 15.28 6.47
CA GLN A 59 -20.45 14.27 7.26
C GLN A 59 -19.88 14.21 8.67
N TRP A 60 -20.08 15.29 9.43
CA TRP A 60 -19.58 15.44 10.79
C TRP A 60 -20.42 14.65 11.81
N PRO A 61 -19.78 13.99 12.81
CA PRO A 61 -20.45 13.34 13.93
C PRO A 61 -21.52 14.21 14.58
N ARG A 62 -22.63 13.61 15.01
CA ARG A 62 -23.80 14.33 15.55
C ARG A 62 -23.85 14.34 17.07
N ASN A 63 -23.19 13.41 17.74
CA ASN A 63 -23.15 13.23 19.18
C ASN A 63 -21.78 12.71 19.63
N GLU A 64 -21.55 12.69 20.95
CA GLU A 64 -20.32 12.18 21.56
C GLU A 64 -20.10 10.69 21.29
N ASP A 65 -21.17 9.89 21.20
CA ASP A 65 -21.09 8.45 20.90
C ASP A 65 -20.56 8.14 19.49
N GLU A 66 -20.68 9.08 18.54
CA GLU A 66 -20.11 8.98 17.19
C GLU A 66 -18.65 9.46 17.12
N VAL A 67 -18.12 10.05 18.20
CA VAL A 67 -16.71 10.46 18.29
C VAL A 67 -15.85 9.21 18.41
N ARG A 68 -14.86 9.09 17.53
CA ARG A 68 -13.93 7.97 17.50
C ARG A 68 -12.60 8.42 16.93
N ASN A 69 -11.54 7.71 17.31
CA ASN A 69 -10.23 7.88 16.71
C ASN A 69 -10.30 7.53 15.22
N LEU A 70 -9.91 8.49 14.37
CA LEU A 70 -9.97 8.35 12.92
C LEU A 70 -8.61 7.90 12.38
N THR A 71 -8.62 6.91 11.50
CA THR A 71 -7.46 6.61 10.66
C THR A 71 -7.21 7.74 9.65
N GLN A 72 -6.01 7.82 9.07
CA GLN A 72 -5.73 8.81 8.00
C GLN A 72 -6.72 8.72 6.82
N GLN A 73 -7.19 7.51 6.50
CA GLN A 73 -8.16 7.30 5.43
C GLN A 73 -9.55 7.82 5.81
N GLU A 74 -10.02 7.54 7.03
CA GLU A 74 -11.29 8.06 7.52
C GLU A 74 -11.27 9.58 7.68
N LEU A 75 -10.13 10.14 8.12
CA LEU A 75 -9.92 11.58 8.13
C LEU A 75 -10.04 12.17 6.73
N ARG A 76 -9.37 11.58 5.74
CA ARG A 76 -9.48 12.03 4.33
C ARG A 76 -10.93 12.00 3.85
N TRP A 77 -11.64 10.89 4.07
CA TRP A 77 -13.05 10.77 3.71
C TRP A 77 -13.91 11.84 4.36
N LEU A 78 -13.72 12.09 5.66
CA LEU A 78 -14.42 13.13 6.39
C LEU A 78 -14.19 14.50 5.73
N LEU A 79 -12.94 14.84 5.41
CA LEU A 79 -12.56 16.10 4.79
C LEU A 79 -13.02 16.23 3.33
N GLU A 80 -13.30 15.11 2.66
CA GLU A 80 -13.94 15.04 1.33
C GLU A 80 -15.48 15.04 1.40
N GLY A 81 -16.07 15.11 2.60
CA GLY A 81 -17.52 15.08 2.79
C GLY A 81 -18.16 13.70 2.64
N LEU A 82 -17.34 12.64 2.59
CA LEU A 82 -17.78 11.26 2.56
C LEU A 82 -18.10 10.76 3.98
N SER A 83 -18.99 9.78 4.08
CA SER A 83 -19.25 9.12 5.35
C SER A 83 -18.00 8.37 5.83
N ILE A 84 -17.63 8.56 7.09
CA ILE A 84 -16.57 7.78 7.74
C ILE A 84 -16.99 6.31 7.96
N GLN A 85 -18.30 6.04 7.96
CA GLN A 85 -18.83 4.69 7.88
C GLN A 85 -19.18 4.37 6.43
N GLN A 86 -18.43 3.43 5.86
CA GLN A 86 -18.61 2.99 4.48
C GLN A 86 -19.18 1.56 4.46
N PRO A 87 -20.47 1.33 4.76
CA PRO A 87 -21.03 -0.02 4.87
C PRO A 87 -20.99 -0.80 3.55
N LYS A 88 -20.98 -0.09 2.42
CA LYS A 88 -20.82 -0.65 1.07
C LYS A 88 -19.36 -0.71 0.61
N ALA A 89 -18.43 -0.07 1.30
CA ALA A 89 -17.02 -0.25 0.96
C ALA A 89 -16.66 -1.71 1.24
N ILE A 90 -15.85 -2.27 0.36
CA ILE A 90 -15.19 -3.54 0.61
C ILE A 90 -14.33 -3.31 1.85
N GLN A 91 -14.82 -3.80 2.98
CA GLN A 91 -14.13 -3.69 4.25
C GLN A 91 -12.81 -4.45 4.10
N LYS A 92 -11.70 -3.83 4.52
CA LYS A 92 -10.43 -4.56 4.60
C LYS A 92 -10.67 -5.78 5.48
N SER A 93 -10.50 -6.98 4.92
CA SER A 93 -10.59 -8.20 5.72
C SER A 93 -9.52 -8.13 6.81
N LYS A 94 -9.90 -8.40 8.07
CA LYS A 94 -8.95 -8.54 9.18
C LYS A 94 -7.92 -9.67 8.95
N LYS A 95 -8.16 -10.54 7.96
CA LYS A 95 -7.30 -11.64 7.53
C LYS A 95 -6.53 -11.22 6.27
N GLY A 96 -5.20 -11.32 6.32
CA GLY A 96 -4.25 -10.66 5.43
C GLY A 96 -3.42 -11.54 4.49
N ILE A 97 -2.10 -11.30 4.46
CA ILE A 97 -1.18 -11.50 3.31
C ILE A 97 -1.33 -12.88 2.63
N SER A 98 -2.14 -12.94 1.56
CA SER A 98 -2.12 -14.03 0.57
C SER A 98 -2.79 -13.66 -0.76
N GLY A 99 -3.14 -12.38 -0.95
CA GLY A 99 -3.78 -11.91 -2.16
C GLY A 99 -2.82 -11.60 -3.30
N LYS A 100 -1.51 -11.44 -3.04
CA LYS A 100 -0.55 -10.92 -4.05
C LYS A 100 -0.45 -11.84 -5.27
N THR A 101 -0.10 -13.11 -5.06
CA THR A 101 -0.06 -14.12 -6.11
C THR A 101 -1.44 -14.35 -6.73
N HIS A 102 -2.50 -14.42 -5.91
CA HIS A 102 -3.85 -14.66 -6.41
C HIS A 102 -4.34 -13.53 -7.34
N LEU A 103 -4.08 -12.28 -6.96
CA LEU A 103 -4.38 -11.10 -7.76
C LEU A 103 -3.55 -11.09 -9.04
N ALA A 104 -2.24 -11.34 -8.95
CA ALA A 104 -1.37 -11.42 -10.11
C ALA A 104 -1.85 -12.48 -11.11
N THR A 105 -2.16 -13.69 -10.63
CA THR A 105 -2.71 -14.78 -11.44
C THR A 105 -4.08 -14.43 -12.03
N GLY A 106 -4.96 -13.76 -11.26
CA GLY A 106 -6.26 -13.32 -11.74
C GLY A 106 -6.15 -12.30 -12.88
N LEU A 107 -5.26 -11.31 -12.73
CA LEU A 107 -4.95 -10.32 -13.77
C LEU A 107 -4.33 -11.00 -15.00
N GLY A 108 -3.37 -11.90 -14.80
CA GLY A 108 -2.75 -12.67 -15.89
C GLY A 108 -3.76 -13.49 -16.67
N ARG A 109 -4.65 -14.19 -15.96
CA ARG A 109 -5.74 -14.94 -16.60
C ARG A 109 -6.64 -14.01 -17.41
N LYS A 110 -7.01 -12.85 -16.87
CA LYS A 110 -7.86 -11.91 -17.60
C LYS A 110 -7.17 -11.36 -18.85
N ALA A 111 -5.86 -11.12 -18.79
CA ALA A 111 -5.07 -10.73 -19.95
C ALA A 111 -5.03 -11.83 -21.02
N CYS A 112 -4.85 -13.10 -20.64
CA CYS A 112 -4.97 -14.22 -21.57
C CYS A 112 -6.35 -14.28 -22.25
N GLU A 113 -7.43 -14.08 -21.48
CA GLU A 113 -8.80 -14.05 -22.03
C GLU A 113 -9.03 -12.91 -23.05
N LEU A 114 -8.23 -11.85 -22.97
CA LEU A 114 -8.25 -10.73 -23.92
C LEU A 114 -7.28 -10.91 -25.10
N GLY A 115 -6.58 -12.05 -25.18
CA GLY A 115 -5.67 -12.39 -26.27
C GLY A 115 -4.22 -11.95 -26.09
N TYR A 116 -3.83 -11.45 -24.92
CA TYR A 116 -2.44 -11.11 -24.63
C TYR A 116 -1.60 -12.35 -24.32
N GLU A 117 -0.36 -12.40 -24.81
CA GLU A 117 0.60 -13.44 -24.45
C GLU A 117 1.17 -13.14 -23.06
N VAL A 118 0.82 -13.99 -22.09
CA VAL A 118 1.24 -13.83 -20.70
C VAL A 118 2.25 -14.91 -20.31
N ARG A 119 3.30 -14.53 -19.58
CA ARG A 119 4.22 -15.46 -18.94
C ARG A 119 4.22 -15.29 -17.43
N PHE A 120 4.13 -16.41 -16.72
CA PHE A 120 4.23 -16.45 -15.27
C PHE A 120 5.49 -17.20 -14.85
N TYR A 121 6.29 -16.58 -14.00
CA TYR A 121 7.49 -17.17 -13.42
C TYR A 121 7.49 -16.99 -11.91
N ARG A 122 7.83 -18.06 -11.19
CA ARG A 122 8.43 -17.87 -9.86
C ARG A 122 9.85 -17.35 -10.07
N VAL A 123 10.22 -16.28 -9.36
CA VAL A 123 11.51 -15.61 -9.59
C VAL A 123 12.68 -16.58 -9.42
N ALA A 124 12.65 -17.46 -8.42
CA ALA A 124 13.71 -18.45 -8.23
C ALA A 124 13.91 -19.36 -9.45
N HIS A 125 12.83 -19.87 -10.04
CA HIS A 125 12.91 -20.71 -11.23
C HIS A 125 13.37 -19.91 -12.46
N LEU A 126 12.98 -18.64 -12.57
CA LEU A 126 13.46 -17.78 -13.65
C LEU A 126 14.98 -17.59 -13.56
N VAL A 127 15.50 -17.34 -12.36
CA VAL A 127 16.95 -17.21 -12.14
C VAL A 127 17.68 -18.49 -12.55
N GLU A 128 17.18 -19.65 -12.13
CA GLU A 128 17.76 -20.95 -12.53
C GLU A 128 17.71 -21.16 -14.06
N GLU A 129 16.59 -20.82 -14.71
CA GLU A 129 16.47 -20.92 -16.18
C GLU A 129 17.45 -19.98 -16.88
N LEU A 130 17.66 -18.76 -16.38
CA LEU A 130 18.60 -17.78 -16.93
C LEU A 130 20.04 -18.24 -16.77
N GLU A 131 20.43 -18.76 -15.60
CA GLU A 131 21.77 -19.30 -15.37
C GLU A 131 22.05 -20.50 -16.29
N GLN A 132 21.09 -21.42 -16.43
CA GLN A 132 21.20 -22.54 -17.35
C GLN A 132 21.28 -22.08 -18.82
N ALA A 133 20.49 -21.06 -19.19
CA ALA A 133 20.55 -20.49 -20.52
C ALA A 133 21.89 -19.82 -20.79
N LEU A 134 22.49 -19.15 -19.80
CA LEU A 134 23.83 -18.55 -19.92
C LEU A 134 24.89 -19.64 -20.14
N ARG A 135 24.93 -20.66 -19.27
CA ARG A 135 25.91 -21.76 -19.36
C ARG A 135 25.85 -22.51 -20.68
N ASN A 136 24.66 -22.63 -21.27
CA ASN A 136 24.43 -23.34 -22.52
C ASN A 136 24.47 -22.41 -23.76
N ASN A 137 24.84 -21.14 -23.63
CA ASN A 137 24.81 -20.13 -24.70
C ASN A 137 23.44 -19.97 -25.40
N ARG A 138 22.35 -20.09 -24.62
CA ARG A 138 20.95 -19.98 -25.06
C ARG A 138 20.20 -18.77 -24.53
N LEU A 139 20.88 -17.79 -23.91
CA LEU A 139 20.24 -16.55 -23.46
C LEU A 139 19.57 -15.77 -24.60
N SER A 140 20.17 -15.74 -25.79
CA SER A 140 19.58 -15.10 -26.98
C SER A 140 18.24 -15.74 -27.36
N ALA A 141 18.14 -17.07 -27.27
CA ALA A 141 16.91 -17.79 -27.50
C ALA A 141 15.86 -17.48 -26.42
N PHE A 142 16.26 -17.37 -25.15
CA PHE A 142 15.37 -16.93 -24.07
C PHE A 142 14.78 -15.55 -24.38
N ARG A 143 15.64 -14.57 -24.69
CA ARG A 143 15.24 -13.19 -25.03
C ARG A 143 14.28 -13.14 -26.21
N LYS A 144 14.57 -13.86 -27.28
CA LYS A 144 13.70 -13.96 -28.46
C LYS A 144 12.31 -14.51 -28.15
N ARG A 145 12.20 -15.47 -27.21
CA ARG A 145 10.89 -15.96 -26.76
C ARG A 145 10.11 -14.92 -25.98
N MET A 146 10.80 -14.00 -25.29
CA MET A 146 10.16 -12.92 -24.53
C MET A 146 9.68 -11.76 -25.41
N GLU A 147 10.22 -11.58 -26.62
CA GLU A 147 9.80 -10.50 -27.54
C GLU A 147 8.29 -10.47 -27.76
N LYS A 148 7.68 -11.64 -27.98
CA LYS A 148 6.23 -11.81 -28.22
C LYS A 148 5.35 -11.76 -26.96
N VAL A 149 5.94 -11.58 -25.78
CA VAL A 149 5.20 -11.57 -24.50
C VAL A 149 4.76 -10.15 -24.18
N ASP A 150 3.49 -9.98 -23.88
CA ASP A 150 2.88 -8.69 -23.54
C ASP A 150 2.92 -8.40 -22.03
N LEU A 151 2.70 -9.45 -21.22
CA LEU A 151 2.68 -9.37 -19.76
C LEU A 151 3.58 -10.44 -19.13
N VAL A 152 4.50 -10.00 -18.27
CA VAL A 152 5.34 -10.89 -17.46
C VAL A 152 4.94 -10.78 -15.99
N ILE A 153 4.67 -11.92 -15.36
CA ILE A 153 4.37 -12.02 -13.93
C ILE A 153 5.56 -12.67 -13.23
N LEU A 154 6.17 -11.96 -12.30
CA LEU A 154 7.29 -12.38 -11.47
C LEU A 154 6.81 -12.56 -10.03
N ASP A 155 6.59 -13.80 -9.62
CA ASP A 155 6.03 -14.16 -8.31
C ASP A 155 7.12 -14.54 -7.30
N GLU A 156 6.90 -14.22 -6.02
CA GLU A 156 7.77 -14.59 -4.89
C GLU A 156 9.18 -13.96 -4.95
N MET A 157 9.27 -12.70 -5.40
CA MET A 157 10.52 -11.92 -5.38
C MET A 157 11.04 -11.74 -3.94
N GLY A 158 12.26 -12.20 -3.69
CA GLY A 158 12.95 -12.05 -2.40
C GLY A 158 12.74 -13.19 -1.40
N TYR A 159 12.17 -14.33 -1.83
CA TYR A 159 11.98 -15.49 -0.94
C TYR A 159 13.25 -16.34 -0.76
N LEU A 160 14.07 -16.50 -1.80
CA LEU A 160 15.31 -17.27 -1.76
C LEU A 160 16.52 -16.39 -2.10
N PRO A 161 17.69 -16.62 -1.48
CA PRO A 161 18.92 -15.96 -1.87
C PRO A 161 19.36 -16.47 -3.25
N PHE A 162 19.78 -15.55 -4.12
CA PHE A 162 20.29 -15.86 -5.46
C PHE A 162 21.81 -15.82 -5.49
N SER A 163 22.41 -16.52 -6.46
CA SER A 163 23.82 -16.31 -6.79
C SER A 163 24.04 -14.88 -7.30
N LYS A 164 25.27 -14.37 -7.24
CA LYS A 164 25.58 -13.04 -7.78
C LYS A 164 25.27 -12.96 -9.28
N GLU A 165 25.64 -13.99 -10.03
CA GLU A 165 25.39 -14.11 -11.47
C GLU A 165 23.89 -14.18 -11.78
N GLY A 166 23.13 -14.95 -11.00
CA GLY A 166 21.68 -15.05 -11.12
C GLY A 166 20.96 -13.73 -10.81
N ALA A 167 21.40 -12.99 -9.79
CA ALA A 167 20.87 -11.67 -9.46
C ALA A 167 21.16 -10.64 -10.57
N GLU A 168 22.37 -10.68 -11.15
CA GLU A 168 22.75 -9.83 -12.30
C GLU A 168 21.92 -10.16 -13.55
N LEU A 169 21.70 -11.45 -13.86
CA LEU A 169 20.86 -11.88 -14.98
C LEU A 169 19.40 -11.45 -14.79
N LEU A 170 18.84 -11.63 -13.59
CA LEU A 170 17.51 -11.17 -13.25
C LEU A 170 17.37 -9.65 -13.42
N PHE A 171 18.37 -8.90 -12.94
CA PHE A 171 18.42 -7.45 -13.08
C PHE A 171 18.38 -7.03 -14.56
N GLN A 172 19.21 -7.65 -15.40
CA GLN A 172 19.26 -7.34 -16.83
C GLN A 172 17.90 -7.58 -17.48
N ILE A 173 17.29 -8.74 -17.22
CA ILE A 173 16.01 -9.12 -17.81
C ILE A 173 14.86 -8.20 -17.35
N ILE A 174 14.79 -7.85 -16.06
CA ILE A 174 13.76 -6.90 -15.59
C ILE A 174 13.98 -5.51 -16.21
N SER A 175 15.24 -5.08 -16.33
CA SER A 175 15.60 -3.80 -16.97
C SER A 175 15.25 -3.77 -18.46
N GLU A 176 15.23 -4.92 -19.14
CA GLU A 176 14.82 -5.01 -20.55
C GLU A 176 13.30 -5.03 -20.74
N PHE A 177 12.57 -5.55 -19.75
CA PHE A 177 11.11 -5.46 -19.75
C PHE A 177 10.62 -4.05 -19.49
N TYR A 178 11.41 -3.27 -18.74
CA TYR A 178 11.14 -1.87 -18.47
C TYR A 178 10.96 -1.09 -19.79
N GLU A 179 9.85 -0.35 -19.89
CA GLU A 179 9.38 0.40 -21.07
C GLU A 179 8.98 -0.42 -22.31
N GLN A 180 9.20 -1.73 -22.32
CA GLN A 180 8.85 -2.61 -23.45
C GLN A 180 7.63 -3.50 -23.16
N LYS A 181 7.38 -3.83 -21.88
CA LYS A 181 6.38 -4.85 -21.49
C LYS A 181 5.65 -4.46 -20.21
N SER A 182 4.44 -5.00 -20.04
CA SER A 182 3.75 -4.94 -18.75
C SER A 182 4.39 -5.96 -17.79
N VAL A 183 4.67 -5.54 -16.56
CA VAL A 183 5.28 -6.42 -15.54
C VAL A 183 4.47 -6.36 -14.25
N ILE A 184 4.13 -7.51 -13.70
CA ILE A 184 3.57 -7.65 -12.35
C ILE A 184 4.61 -8.36 -11.48
N ILE A 185 4.99 -7.75 -10.37
CA ILE A 185 5.92 -8.34 -9.40
C ILE A 185 5.20 -8.55 -8.08
N THR A 186 5.26 -9.76 -7.53
CA THR A 186 4.83 -10.02 -6.15
C THR A 186 6.06 -10.18 -5.27
N SER A 187 6.06 -9.50 -4.12
CA SER A 187 7.13 -9.59 -3.13
C SER A 187 6.58 -9.53 -1.72
N ASN A 188 7.24 -10.24 -0.81
CA ASN A 188 7.08 -10.11 0.64
C ASN A 188 8.09 -9.13 1.26
N LEU A 189 9.06 -8.64 0.48
CA LEU A 189 10.04 -7.65 0.91
C LEU A 189 9.59 -6.24 0.55
N GLU A 190 9.91 -5.28 1.42
CA GLU A 190 9.83 -3.87 1.08
C GLU A 190 10.94 -3.48 0.10
N PHE A 191 10.74 -2.42 -0.69
CA PHE A 191 11.74 -1.95 -1.66
C PHE A 191 13.09 -1.63 -1.01
N SER A 192 13.08 -1.11 0.22
CA SER A 192 14.28 -0.86 1.04
C SER A 192 15.12 -2.11 1.30
N GLN A 193 14.53 -3.30 1.19
CA GLN A 193 15.16 -4.59 1.45
C GLN A 193 15.59 -5.32 0.17
N TRP A 194 15.39 -4.74 -1.01
CA TRP A 194 15.77 -5.36 -2.28
C TRP A 194 17.29 -5.43 -2.49
N ASN A 195 18.07 -4.66 -1.72
CA ASN A 195 19.52 -4.81 -1.61
C ASN A 195 19.96 -6.19 -1.08
N ARG A 196 19.05 -6.96 -0.47
CA ARG A 196 19.30 -8.35 -0.08
C ARG A 196 19.25 -9.31 -1.27
N ILE A 197 18.54 -8.92 -2.33
CA ILE A 197 18.37 -9.72 -3.55
C ILE A 197 19.47 -9.37 -4.54
N PHE A 198 19.66 -8.08 -4.76
CA PHE A 198 20.61 -7.54 -5.72
C PHE A 198 21.84 -7.02 -4.97
N THR A 199 23.00 -7.61 -5.27
CA THR A 199 24.23 -7.40 -4.48
C THR A 199 24.78 -5.97 -4.60
N ASP A 200 24.55 -5.30 -5.72
CA ASP A 200 24.99 -3.91 -5.95
C ASP A 200 23.88 -2.92 -5.55
N SER A 201 24.10 -2.18 -4.48
CA SER A 201 23.14 -1.20 -3.94
C SER A 201 22.82 -0.06 -4.90
N ARG A 202 23.77 0.35 -5.75
CA ARG A 202 23.55 1.41 -6.75
C ARG A 202 22.70 0.90 -7.90
N LEU A 203 23.00 -0.29 -8.42
CA LEU A 203 22.19 -0.89 -9.47
C LEU A 203 20.77 -1.16 -8.95
N THR A 204 20.64 -1.72 -7.75
CA THR A 204 19.34 -1.95 -7.09
C THR A 204 18.51 -0.68 -7.00
N ALA A 205 19.10 0.42 -6.51
CA ALA A 205 18.40 1.70 -6.40
C ALA A 205 17.93 2.19 -7.77
N ALA A 206 18.77 2.09 -8.81
CA ALA A 206 18.41 2.50 -10.16
C ALA A 206 17.28 1.63 -10.77
N LEU A 207 17.24 0.33 -10.48
CA LEU A 207 16.12 -0.53 -10.92
C LEU A 207 14.84 -0.23 -10.17
N VAL A 208 14.93 -0.08 -8.84
CA VAL A 208 13.78 0.26 -8.00
C VAL A 208 13.19 1.60 -8.43
N ASP A 209 14.03 2.61 -8.67
CA ASP A 209 13.60 3.92 -9.16
C ASP A 209 12.85 3.81 -10.50
N ARG A 210 13.42 3.10 -11.48
CA ARG A 210 12.77 2.83 -12.77
C ARG A 210 11.45 2.07 -12.61
N LEU A 211 11.44 0.98 -11.84
CA LEU A 211 10.23 0.20 -11.59
C LEU A 211 9.14 1.05 -10.94
N ILE A 212 9.48 1.88 -9.96
CA ILE A 212 8.52 2.73 -9.24
C ILE A 212 7.97 3.83 -10.15
N HIS A 213 8.79 4.44 -10.99
CA HIS A 213 8.42 5.60 -11.81
C HIS A 213 7.19 5.37 -12.69
N HIS A 214 6.97 4.12 -13.15
CA HIS A 214 5.80 3.73 -13.95
C HIS A 214 4.94 2.61 -13.32
N ALA A 215 5.11 2.31 -12.03
CA ALA A 215 4.35 1.24 -11.37
C ALA A 215 3.14 1.74 -10.57
N HIS A 216 2.10 0.91 -10.57
CA HIS A 216 1.04 0.98 -9.57
C HIS A 216 1.40 0.06 -8.39
N ILE A 217 1.82 0.66 -7.26
CA ILE A 217 2.18 -0.10 -6.06
C ILE A 217 0.93 -0.44 -5.24
N ILE A 218 0.67 -1.73 -5.05
CA ILE A 218 -0.44 -2.23 -4.22
C ILE A 218 0.11 -2.85 -2.93
N SER A 219 -0.01 -2.12 -1.82
CA SER A 219 0.46 -2.57 -0.51
C SER A 219 -0.62 -3.38 0.23
N PHE A 220 -0.36 -4.66 0.46
CA PHE A 220 -1.20 -5.54 1.26
C PHE A 220 -0.75 -5.50 2.73
N HIS A 221 -1.66 -5.18 3.64
CA HIS A 221 -1.42 -5.13 5.09
C HIS A 221 -2.29 -6.20 5.80
N GLY A 222 -1.73 -7.02 6.71
CA GLY A 222 -2.45 -7.98 7.58
C GLY A 222 -1.85 -9.40 7.68
N GLU A 223 -2.35 -10.25 8.59
CA GLU A 223 -1.81 -11.62 8.85
C GLU A 223 -2.05 -12.65 7.73
N SER A 224 -1.10 -13.54 7.43
CA SER A 224 -1.18 -14.49 6.29
C SER A 224 -2.46 -15.36 6.24
N TYR A 225 -3.18 -15.34 5.11
CA TYR A 225 -4.32 -16.25 4.84
C TYR A 225 -3.90 -17.72 4.90
N ARG A 226 -2.67 -18.05 4.46
CA ARG A 226 -2.15 -19.42 4.49
C ARG A 226 -2.05 -19.94 5.93
N LEU A 227 -1.64 -19.08 6.85
CA LEU A 227 -1.59 -19.38 8.28
C LEU A 227 -3.00 -19.48 8.89
N SER A 228 -3.89 -18.55 8.54
CA SER A 228 -5.29 -18.62 8.96
C SER A 228 -5.96 -19.90 8.47
N HIS A 229 -5.75 -20.36 7.23
CA HIS A 229 -6.38 -21.57 6.72
C HIS A 229 -5.79 -22.86 7.34
N ALA A 230 -4.52 -22.84 7.73
CA ALA A 230 -3.90 -23.91 8.52
C ALA A 230 -4.39 -23.94 9.98
N LEU A 231 -4.62 -22.76 10.59
CA LEU A 231 -5.08 -22.60 11.98
C LEU A 231 -6.61 -22.65 12.14
N SER A 232 -7.40 -22.35 11.10
CA SER A 232 -8.88 -22.39 11.14
C SER A 232 -9.43 -23.82 11.21
N LYS A 233 -8.56 -24.84 11.14
CA LYS A 233 -8.89 -26.20 11.56
C LYS A 233 -8.88 -26.38 13.08
N ARG A 234 -8.54 -25.35 13.87
CA ARG A 234 -8.13 -25.60 15.26
C ARG A 234 -8.58 -24.70 16.39
N ASN A 235 -9.30 -23.58 16.25
CA ASN A 235 -9.99 -22.99 17.41
C ASN A 235 -10.93 -21.81 17.07
N GLU A 236 -12.15 -21.92 17.57
CA GLU A 236 -13.08 -20.83 17.84
C GLU A 236 -12.74 -20.16 19.19
N MET A 237 -13.25 -18.94 19.39
CA MET A 237 -13.42 -18.17 20.65
C MET A 237 -12.43 -17.04 20.99
N GLY A 238 -13.00 -15.84 21.18
CA GLY A 238 -12.52 -14.84 22.15
C GLY A 238 -12.26 -13.40 21.64
N GLY A 239 -13.20 -12.47 21.79
CA GLY A 239 -12.98 -11.00 21.76
C GLY A 239 -12.58 -10.47 23.17
N LYS A 240 -12.19 -9.22 23.48
CA LYS A 240 -12.42 -7.79 23.08
C LYS A 240 -11.25 -6.92 23.68
N PRO A 241 -11.28 -5.56 23.83
CA PRO A 241 -11.25 -4.40 22.89
C PRO A 241 -10.05 -3.40 23.15
N LEU A 242 -10.02 -2.17 22.58
CA LEU A 242 -8.88 -1.19 22.52
C LEU A 242 -9.23 0.33 22.71
N HIS A 243 -8.19 1.19 22.91
CA HIS A 243 -8.08 2.68 23.05
C HIS A 243 -7.06 3.28 22.03
N PHE A 244 -7.01 4.62 21.81
CA PHE A 244 -5.86 5.32 21.15
C PHE A 244 -5.50 6.64 21.85
#